data_AF-A0A9E3EZ56-F1
#
_entry.id   AF-A0A9E3EZ56-F1
#
_cell.length_a   1.000
_cell.length_b   1.000
_cell.length_c   1.000
_cell.angle_alpha   90.00
_cell.angle_beta   90.00
_cell.angle_gamma   90.00
#
_symmetry.space_group_name_H-M   'P 1'
#
loop_
_entity.id
_entity.type
_entity.pdbx_description
1 polymer ?
#
loop_
_entity_poly.entity_id
_entity_poly.type
_entity_poly.pdbx_seq_one_letter_code
_entity_poly.pdbx_strand_id
1 'polypeptide(L)'
;MAVADPHRLILTGENPFLRLSEKDGDPNSTDASYWRILFSPGGPGHVLYLKSELTENRWRIYSDNIAMARWLQSTVQGMLNAELKDLSIPVTDAEFSKSGDPRYFWTERAMTFDEEVALTWHDIGEPLLIHTEPNAQPNPRPYGVCTVLVPALGGRLTINGKQAKGKPWKREREGRPFSTSALAFSESWTEPR
;
A
#
# COMPACT_ATOMS: atom_id res chain seq x y z
N MET A 1 30.47 -17.76 4.28
CA MET A 1 29.82 -16.60 3.62
C MET A 1 28.79 -16.05 4.59
N ALA A 2 28.69 -14.73 4.72
CA ALA A 2 27.62 -14.12 5.50
C ALA A 2 26.29 -14.38 4.79
N VAL A 3 25.29 -14.86 5.54
CA VAL A 3 23.94 -15.16 5.02
C VAL A 3 22.93 -14.07 5.37
N ALA A 4 23.30 -13.16 6.27
CA ALA A 4 22.47 -12.04 6.68
C ALA A 4 22.62 -10.89 5.68
N ASP A 5 21.49 -10.23 5.41
CA ASP A 5 21.46 -8.98 4.65
C ASP A 5 22.36 -7.92 5.33
N PRO A 6 23.24 -7.22 4.59
CA PRO A 6 24.16 -6.24 5.16
C PRO A 6 23.44 -4.96 5.64
N HIS A 7 22.21 -4.71 5.19
CA HIS A 7 21.42 -3.55 5.55
C HIS A 7 20.69 -3.75 6.88
N ARG A 8 20.12 -2.66 7.40
CA ARG A 8 19.30 -2.67 8.61
C ARG A 8 17.84 -2.83 8.21
N LEU A 9 17.17 -3.86 8.70
CA LEU A 9 15.72 -4.00 8.59
C LEU A 9 15.04 -2.86 9.38
N ILE A 10 14.14 -2.12 8.72
CA ILE A 10 13.37 -1.03 9.35
C ILE A 10 11.88 -1.38 9.52
N LEU A 11 11.32 -2.19 8.62
CA LEU A 11 9.97 -2.73 8.79
C LEU A 11 9.77 -4.04 8.05
N THR A 12 8.85 -4.87 8.55
CA THR A 12 8.30 -5.99 7.79
C THR A 12 6.77 -6.06 7.94
N GLY A 13 6.09 -6.41 6.86
CA GLY A 13 4.63 -6.44 6.81
C GLY A 13 4.10 -6.64 5.39
N GLU A 14 2.93 -6.07 5.13
CA GLU A 14 2.20 -6.16 3.87
C GLU A 14 1.80 -4.76 3.43
N ASN A 15 1.87 -4.47 2.13
CA ASN A 15 1.51 -3.16 1.55
C ASN A 15 0.65 -3.25 0.27
N PRO A 16 -0.53 -3.90 0.29
CA PRO A 16 -1.45 -3.80 -0.83
C PRO A 16 -1.77 -2.34 -1.20
N PHE A 17 -1.73 -2.04 -2.49
CA PHE A 17 -2.11 -0.72 -3.00
C PHE A 17 -3.14 -0.82 -4.11
N LEU A 18 -4.07 0.13 -4.11
CA LEU A 18 -5.12 0.26 -5.11
C LEU A 18 -5.03 1.65 -5.74
N ARG A 19 -4.83 1.68 -7.05
CA ARG A 19 -4.80 2.92 -7.85
C ARG A 19 -5.77 2.79 -9.00
N LEU A 20 -6.79 3.63 -8.98
CA LEU A 20 -7.87 3.64 -9.96
C LEU A 20 -7.79 4.94 -10.77
N SER A 21 -8.10 4.85 -12.05
CA SER A 21 -8.39 6.01 -12.89
C SER A 21 -9.49 5.68 -13.90
N GLU A 22 -10.22 6.69 -14.37
CA GLU A 22 -11.32 6.50 -15.34
C GLU A 22 -10.80 6.11 -16.73
N LYS A 23 -9.62 6.61 -17.11
CA LYS A 23 -8.93 6.26 -18.36
C LYS A 23 -7.47 5.91 -18.10
N ASP A 24 -6.90 5.12 -19.00
CA ASP A 24 -5.49 4.76 -18.91
C ASP A 24 -4.61 5.99 -19.15
N GLY A 25 -3.69 6.25 -18.23
CA GLY A 25 -2.77 7.39 -18.27
C GLY A 25 -3.29 8.67 -17.59
N ASP A 26 -4.57 8.72 -17.20
CA ASP A 26 -5.10 9.82 -16.39
C ASP A 26 -4.46 9.82 -14.99
N PRO A 27 -4.44 10.98 -14.30
CA PRO A 27 -4.21 11.02 -12.86
C PRO A 27 -5.17 10.06 -12.13
N ASN A 28 -4.70 9.48 -11.03
CA ASN A 28 -5.52 8.57 -10.25
C ASN A 28 -6.76 9.31 -9.70
N SER A 29 -7.95 8.74 -9.90
CA SER A 29 -9.17 9.13 -9.20
C SER A 29 -9.20 8.57 -7.78
N THR A 30 -8.41 7.53 -7.51
CA THR A 30 -8.24 6.92 -6.19
C THR A 30 -6.79 6.48 -6.01
N ASP A 31 -6.19 6.89 -4.90
CA ASP A 31 -4.95 6.35 -4.35
C ASP A 31 -5.23 5.77 -2.97
N ALA A 32 -5.03 4.47 -2.82
CA ALA A 32 -5.10 3.78 -1.54
C ALA A 32 -3.80 3.00 -1.29
N SER A 33 -3.17 3.26 -0.14
CA SER A 33 -2.01 2.53 0.35
C SER A 33 -2.38 1.92 1.69
N TYR A 34 -2.55 0.60 1.70
CA TYR A 34 -2.89 -0.15 2.89
C TYR A 34 -1.63 -0.81 3.43
N TRP A 35 -1.41 -0.72 4.73
CA TRP A 35 -0.31 -1.38 5.40
C TRP A 35 -0.82 -2.26 6.52
N ARG A 36 -0.27 -3.47 6.61
CA ARG A 36 -0.32 -4.33 7.81
C ARG A 36 1.11 -4.59 8.23
N ILE A 37 1.57 -3.89 9.27
CA ILE A 37 2.94 -3.95 9.74
C ILE A 37 3.04 -4.93 10.91
N LEU A 38 3.97 -5.88 10.80
CA LEU A 38 4.29 -6.84 11.87
C LEU A 38 5.44 -6.37 12.75
N PHE A 39 6.36 -5.59 12.19
CA PHE A 39 7.50 -5.05 12.92
C PHE A 39 7.87 -3.67 12.35
N SER A 40 8.02 -2.68 13.22
CA SER A 40 8.62 -1.37 12.94
C SER A 40 9.01 -0.69 14.26
N PRO A 41 9.82 0.38 14.23
CA PRO A 41 10.05 1.25 15.40
C PRO A 41 8.77 1.84 16.00
N GLY A 42 7.71 2.04 15.21
CA GLY A 42 6.41 2.51 15.70
C GLY A 42 5.49 1.40 16.25
N GLY A 43 5.98 0.16 16.28
CA GLY A 43 5.20 -1.02 16.66
C GLY A 43 4.44 -1.67 15.48
N PRO A 44 3.74 -2.79 15.74
CA PRO A 44 2.86 -3.44 14.76
C PRO A 44 1.50 -2.74 14.67
N GLY A 45 0.78 -2.95 13.57
CA GLY A 45 -0.59 -2.47 13.39
C GLY A 45 -0.96 -2.33 11.92
N HIS A 46 -2.03 -1.58 11.66
CA HIS A 46 -2.57 -1.31 10.34
C HIS A 46 -2.70 0.18 10.08
N VAL A 47 -2.55 0.57 8.82
CA VAL A 47 -2.89 1.92 8.37
C VAL A 47 -3.36 1.92 6.93
N LEU A 48 -4.44 2.66 6.66
CA LEU A 48 -4.90 2.96 5.31
C LEU A 48 -4.74 4.46 5.07
N TYR A 49 -3.91 4.82 4.09
CA TYR A 49 -3.86 6.17 3.51
C TYR A 49 -4.72 6.19 2.26
N LEU A 50 -5.78 7.00 2.24
CA LEU A 50 -6.77 7.02 1.17
C LEU A 50 -7.00 8.45 0.66
N LYS A 51 -6.93 8.63 -0.66
CA LYS A 51 -7.40 9.81 -1.38
C LYS A 51 -8.28 9.34 -2.54
N SER A 52 -9.51 9.82 -2.60
CA SER A 52 -10.50 9.46 -3.62
C SER A 52 -11.49 10.61 -3.80
N GLU A 53 -12.23 10.62 -4.89
CA GLU A 53 -13.40 11.46 -5.06
C GLU A 53 -14.46 11.24 -3.95
N LEU A 54 -14.50 10.04 -3.35
CA LEU A 54 -15.34 9.74 -2.19
C LEU A 54 -14.85 10.42 -0.90
N THR A 55 -13.57 10.83 -0.85
CA THR A 55 -12.99 11.62 0.24
C THR A 55 -12.84 13.09 -0.13
N GLU A 56 -13.62 13.57 -1.10
CA GLU A 56 -13.53 14.94 -1.67
C GLU A 56 -12.12 15.27 -2.16
N ASN A 57 -11.40 14.27 -2.67
CA ASN A 57 -10.01 14.36 -3.11
C ASN A 57 -9.04 14.82 -2.01
N ARG A 58 -9.38 14.63 -0.74
CA ARG A 58 -8.49 14.86 0.41
C ARG A 58 -7.94 13.54 0.96
N TRP A 59 -6.73 13.57 1.49
CA TRP A 59 -6.19 12.42 2.23
C TRP A 59 -6.99 12.19 3.52
N ARG A 60 -7.37 10.93 3.75
CA ARG A 60 -7.86 10.40 5.01
C ARG A 60 -6.94 9.27 5.45
N ILE A 61 -6.66 9.19 6.75
CA ILE A 61 -5.79 8.17 7.32
C ILE A 61 -6.59 7.43 8.38
N TYR A 62 -6.63 6.10 8.28
CA TYR A 62 -7.28 5.21 9.24
C TYR A 62 -6.21 4.32 9.84
N SER A 63 -6.19 4.13 11.15
CA SER A 63 -5.17 3.28 11.80
C SER A 63 -5.61 2.81 13.18
N ASP A 64 -5.16 1.62 13.58
CA ASP A 64 -5.24 1.11 14.96
C ASP A 64 -3.97 1.42 15.78
N ASN A 65 -2.95 2.01 15.15
CA ASN A 65 -1.70 2.39 15.79
C ASN A 65 -1.14 3.68 15.18
N ILE A 66 -1.48 4.81 15.83
CA ILE A 66 -1.05 6.13 15.40
C ILE A 66 0.48 6.30 15.41
N ALA A 67 1.20 5.69 16.34
CA ALA A 67 2.65 5.80 16.41
C ALA A 67 3.32 5.17 15.16
N MET A 68 2.84 3.99 14.77
CA MET A 68 3.25 3.31 13.54
C MET A 68 2.85 4.11 12.29
N ALA A 69 1.62 4.61 12.21
CA ALA A 69 1.17 5.41 11.07
C ALA A 69 2.01 6.69 10.89
N ARG A 70 2.34 7.41 11.96
CA ARG A 70 3.19 8.62 11.89
C ARG A 70 4.64 8.28 11.57
N TRP A 71 5.18 7.21 12.15
CA TRP A 71 6.52 6.74 11.80
C TRP A 71 6.61 6.40 10.31
N LEU A 72 5.60 5.73 9.75
CA LEU A 72 5.58 5.36 8.35
C LEU A 72 5.48 6.59 7.42
N GLN A 73 4.69 7.60 7.80
CA GLN A 73 4.65 8.90 7.10
C GLN A 73 6.03 9.59 7.06
N SER A 74 6.82 9.50 8.14
CA SER A 74 8.16 10.08 8.18
C SER A 74 9.23 9.28 7.44
N THR A 75 8.90 8.05 6.99
CA THR A 75 9.84 7.10 6.39
C THR A 75 9.34 6.62 5.01
N VAL A 76 8.95 5.34 4.91
CA VAL A 76 8.66 4.67 3.64
C VAL A 76 7.43 5.25 2.95
N GLN A 77 6.33 5.50 3.67
CA GLN A 77 5.13 6.05 3.04
C GLN A 77 5.36 7.48 2.54
N GLY A 78 6.05 8.32 3.32
CA GLY A 78 6.39 9.68 2.90
C GLY A 78 7.37 9.73 1.73
N MET A 79 8.24 8.71 1.59
CA MET A 79 9.09 8.53 0.42
C MET A 79 8.27 8.13 -0.81
N LEU A 80 7.30 7.23 -0.66
CA LEU A 80 6.43 6.77 -1.75
C LEU A 80 5.44 7.85 -2.20
N ASN A 81 4.98 8.70 -1.29
CA ASN A 81 4.10 9.82 -1.58
C ASN A 81 4.41 11.03 -0.68
N ALA A 82 4.94 12.09 -1.30
CA ALA A 82 5.38 13.28 -0.56
C ALA A 82 4.24 14.07 0.11
N GLU A 83 2.99 14.00 -0.40
CA GLU A 83 1.84 14.66 0.24
C GLU A 83 1.57 14.07 1.63
N LEU A 84 1.84 12.77 1.81
CA LEU A 84 1.62 12.06 3.07
C LEU A 84 2.71 12.33 4.12
N LYS A 85 3.71 13.19 3.83
CA LYS A 85 4.60 13.73 4.86
C LYS A 85 3.89 14.73 5.78
N ASP A 86 2.73 15.24 5.37
CA ASP A 86 1.93 16.14 6.19
C ASP A 86 1.34 15.41 7.41
N LEU A 87 1.90 15.71 8.59
CA LEU A 87 1.45 15.15 9.86
C LEU A 87 0.20 15.85 10.41
N SER A 88 -0.26 16.94 9.77
CA SER A 88 -1.51 17.61 10.15
C SER A 88 -2.75 16.86 9.66
N ILE A 89 -2.61 15.96 8.68
CA ILE A 89 -3.69 15.07 8.24
C ILE A 89 -4.14 14.22 9.45
N PRO A 90 -5.42 14.28 9.86
CA PRO A 90 -5.91 13.50 10.99
C PRO A 90 -5.77 11.99 10.75
N VAL A 91 -5.50 11.25 11.83
CA VAL A 91 -5.56 9.78 11.85
C VAL A 91 -6.81 9.40 12.63
N THR A 92 -7.74 8.75 11.95
CA THR A 92 -8.96 8.20 12.53
C THR A 92 -8.68 6.80 13.06
N ASP A 93 -9.09 6.55 14.30
CA ASP A 93 -9.03 5.21 14.90
C ASP A 93 -9.92 4.24 14.13
N ALA A 94 -9.41 3.07 13.79
CA ALA A 94 -10.12 2.09 12.97
C ALA A 94 -9.74 0.65 13.29
N GLU A 95 -10.72 -0.24 13.25
CA GLU A 95 -10.51 -1.69 13.28
C GLU A 95 -10.30 -2.24 11.87
N PHE A 96 -9.46 -3.28 11.76
CA PHE A 96 -9.09 -3.83 10.47
C PHE A 96 -9.45 -5.31 10.35
N SER A 97 -9.96 -5.70 9.20
CA SER A 97 -10.29 -7.09 8.89
C SER A 97 -10.02 -7.41 7.43
N LYS A 98 -9.93 -8.70 7.12
CA LYS A 98 -9.65 -9.20 5.78
C LYS A 98 -10.49 -10.41 5.43
N SER A 99 -10.68 -10.62 4.13
CA SER A 99 -11.37 -11.80 3.61
C SER A 99 -10.91 -12.12 2.20
N GLY A 100 -11.03 -13.38 1.80
CA GLY A 100 -10.76 -13.83 0.44
C GLY A 100 -9.56 -14.76 0.35
N ASP A 101 -9.23 -15.10 -0.89
CA ASP A 101 -8.11 -15.95 -1.26
C ASP A 101 -7.35 -15.23 -2.38
N PRO A 102 -6.06 -14.88 -2.16
CA PRO A 102 -5.31 -14.05 -3.09
C PRO A 102 -5.11 -14.70 -4.46
N ARG A 103 -5.51 -15.96 -4.69
CA ARG A 103 -5.58 -16.59 -6.02
C ARG A 103 -6.78 -16.12 -6.86
N TYR A 104 -7.82 -15.59 -6.21
CA TYR A 104 -9.08 -15.21 -6.86
C TYR A 104 -9.45 -13.75 -6.56
N PHE A 105 -9.51 -13.40 -5.28
CA PHE A 105 -9.81 -12.05 -4.82
C PHE A 105 -9.33 -11.85 -3.39
N TRP A 106 -9.01 -10.62 -3.03
CA TRP A 106 -8.62 -10.24 -1.69
C TRP A 106 -9.32 -8.96 -1.27
N THR A 107 -9.83 -8.90 -0.04
CA THR A 107 -10.44 -7.69 0.50
C THR A 107 -9.79 -7.34 1.83
N GLU A 108 -9.34 -6.09 1.95
CA GLU A 108 -8.96 -5.45 3.22
C GLU A 108 -10.05 -4.43 3.59
N ARG A 109 -10.40 -4.35 4.88
CA ARG A 109 -11.41 -3.42 5.42
C ARG A 109 -10.84 -2.60 6.56
N ALA A 110 -11.24 -1.33 6.60
CA ALA A 110 -11.06 -0.44 7.74
C ALA A 110 -12.45 -0.02 8.22
N MET A 111 -12.74 -0.25 9.50
CA MET A 111 -14.02 0.05 10.13
C MET A 111 -13.79 1.10 11.22
N THR A 112 -14.53 2.19 11.14
CA THR A 112 -14.60 3.22 12.19
C THR A 112 -15.99 3.18 12.82
N PHE A 113 -16.29 4.08 13.74
CA PHE A 113 -17.64 4.21 14.29
C PHE A 113 -18.68 4.61 13.22
N ASP A 114 -18.32 5.47 12.26
CA ASP A 114 -19.26 6.07 11.30
C ASP A 114 -19.06 5.59 9.84
N GLU A 115 -17.99 4.86 9.58
CA GLU A 115 -17.54 4.58 8.22
C GLU A 115 -16.91 3.19 8.07
N GLU A 116 -17.33 2.46 7.03
CA GLU A 116 -16.67 1.27 6.50
C GLU A 116 -15.98 1.61 5.19
N VAL A 117 -14.67 1.37 5.12
CA VAL A 117 -13.88 1.40 3.89
C VAL A 117 -13.49 -0.02 3.51
N ALA A 118 -13.75 -0.42 2.28
CA ALA A 118 -13.34 -1.74 1.76
C ALA A 118 -12.55 -1.59 0.46
N LEU A 119 -11.39 -2.24 0.40
CA LEU A 119 -10.52 -2.35 -0.77
C LEU A 119 -10.55 -3.79 -1.24
N THR A 120 -10.96 -4.03 -2.48
CA THR A 120 -10.99 -5.37 -3.08
C THR A 120 -10.13 -5.42 -4.33
N TRP A 121 -9.24 -6.40 -4.40
CA TRP A 121 -8.45 -6.76 -5.57
C TRP A 121 -8.98 -8.06 -6.16
N HIS A 122 -9.11 -8.15 -7.48
CA HIS A 122 -9.52 -9.35 -8.19
C HIS A 122 -8.89 -9.37 -9.59
N ASP A 123 -9.21 -10.38 -10.40
CA ASP A 123 -8.55 -10.66 -11.68
C ASP A 123 -7.02 -10.71 -11.49
N ILE A 124 -6.63 -11.60 -10.57
CA ILE A 124 -5.28 -11.69 -10.04
C ILE A 124 -4.33 -12.27 -11.09
N GLY A 125 -3.19 -11.61 -11.27
CA GLY A 125 -2.12 -12.06 -12.16
C GLY A 125 -0.99 -12.78 -11.43
N GLU A 126 0.06 -13.12 -12.18
CA GLU A 126 1.20 -13.89 -11.67
C GLU A 126 2.05 -13.11 -10.66
N PRO A 127 2.41 -13.70 -9.51
CA PRO A 127 3.30 -13.08 -8.53
C PRO A 127 4.71 -12.79 -9.07
N LEU A 128 5.29 -11.69 -8.59
CA LEU A 128 6.66 -11.25 -8.81
C LEU A 128 7.38 -11.09 -7.47
N LEU A 129 8.46 -11.84 -7.24
CA LEU A 129 9.37 -11.52 -6.15
C LEU A 129 10.30 -10.40 -6.60
N ILE A 130 10.23 -9.25 -5.93
CA ILE A 130 11.06 -8.07 -6.19
C ILE A 130 12.04 -7.92 -5.05
N HIS A 131 13.31 -7.68 -5.40
CA HIS A 131 14.35 -7.33 -4.45
C HIS A 131 15.16 -6.15 -4.99
N THR A 132 15.28 -5.07 -4.22
CA THR A 132 16.09 -3.90 -4.54
C THR A 132 16.91 -3.47 -3.34
N GLU A 133 18.15 -3.06 -3.58
CA GLU A 133 19.03 -2.52 -2.56
C GLU A 133 18.76 -1.02 -2.28
N PRO A 134 19.06 -0.52 -1.08
CA PRO A 134 19.07 0.92 -0.82
C PRO A 134 19.99 1.66 -1.81
N ASN A 135 19.48 2.78 -2.34
CA ASN A 135 20.15 3.66 -3.31
C ASN A 135 20.53 2.98 -4.63
N ALA A 136 19.90 1.85 -4.97
CA ALA A 136 20.12 1.17 -6.24
C ALA A 136 19.73 2.05 -7.44
N GLN A 137 20.59 2.03 -8.47
CA GLN A 137 20.32 2.65 -9.77
C GLN A 137 19.29 1.83 -10.57
N PRO A 138 18.54 2.41 -11.52
CA PRO A 138 18.62 3.80 -12.01
C PRO A 138 17.74 4.80 -11.26
N ASN A 139 16.91 4.34 -10.32
CA ASN A 139 15.98 5.20 -9.57
C ASN A 139 16.28 5.09 -8.07
N PRO A 140 17.32 5.80 -7.58
CA PRO A 140 17.80 5.64 -6.22
C PRO A 140 16.73 6.06 -5.21
N ARG A 141 16.37 5.12 -4.34
CA ARG A 141 15.54 5.34 -3.16
C ARG A 141 16.37 5.11 -1.92
N PRO A 142 16.14 5.83 -0.81
CA PRO A 142 16.93 5.65 0.41
C PRO A 142 16.77 4.26 1.04
N TYR A 143 15.73 3.52 0.65
CA TYR A 143 15.40 2.21 1.19
C TYR A 143 15.49 1.11 0.14
N GLY A 144 15.93 -0.06 0.57
CA GLY A 144 15.78 -1.32 -0.13
C GLY A 144 14.44 -1.97 0.22
N VAL A 145 14.01 -2.92 -0.59
CA VAL A 145 12.79 -3.70 -0.35
C VAL A 145 12.89 -5.10 -0.95
N CYS A 146 12.44 -6.10 -0.19
CA CYS A 146 12.14 -7.43 -0.68
C CYS A 146 10.62 -7.67 -0.50
N THR A 147 9.90 -7.98 -1.58
CA THR A 147 8.42 -8.03 -1.57
C THR A 147 7.88 -8.94 -2.65
N VAL A 148 6.77 -9.63 -2.38
CA VAL A 148 6.00 -10.38 -3.38
C VAL A 148 4.88 -9.50 -3.87
N LEU A 149 4.97 -9.03 -5.12
CA LEU A 149 3.91 -8.25 -5.77
C LEU A 149 3.01 -9.15 -6.59
N VAL A 150 1.72 -9.13 -6.31
CA VAL A 150 0.70 -9.86 -7.07
C VAL A 150 -0.20 -8.83 -7.78
N PRO A 151 -0.05 -8.63 -9.10
CA PRO A 151 -0.83 -7.63 -9.81
C PRO A 151 -2.30 -8.00 -9.82
N ALA A 152 -3.17 -7.00 -9.73
CA ALA A 152 -4.63 -7.17 -9.81
C ALA A 152 -5.17 -6.34 -10.97
N LEU A 153 -5.75 -6.98 -11.98
CA LEU A 153 -6.31 -6.30 -13.15
C LEU A 153 -7.71 -5.74 -12.89
N GLY A 154 -8.34 -6.18 -11.80
CA GLY A 154 -9.60 -5.69 -11.28
C GLY A 154 -9.41 -5.13 -9.87
N GLY A 155 -10.18 -4.09 -9.56
CA GLY A 155 -10.03 -3.35 -8.31
C GLY A 155 -11.28 -2.56 -7.98
N ARG A 156 -11.67 -2.58 -6.70
CA ARG A 156 -12.84 -1.86 -6.19
C ARG A 156 -12.55 -1.25 -4.83
N LEU A 157 -12.76 0.04 -4.70
CA LEU A 157 -12.87 0.75 -3.42
C LEU A 157 -14.34 1.07 -3.15
N THR A 158 -14.79 0.86 -1.92
CA THR A 158 -16.08 1.37 -1.44
C THR A 158 -15.92 2.12 -0.12
N ILE A 159 -16.68 3.19 0.06
CA ILE A 159 -16.90 3.85 1.37
C ILE A 159 -18.40 3.78 1.67
N ASN A 160 -18.79 3.17 2.79
CA ASN A 160 -20.20 2.94 3.17
C ASN A 160 -21.03 2.34 2.02
N GLY A 161 -20.45 1.35 1.32
CA GLY A 161 -21.06 0.68 0.17
C GLY A 161 -21.07 1.49 -1.14
N LYS A 162 -20.75 2.78 -1.13
CA LYS A 162 -20.62 3.59 -2.35
C LYS A 162 -19.29 3.30 -3.03
N GLN A 163 -19.34 2.87 -4.28
CA GLN A 163 -18.16 2.51 -5.06
C GLN A 163 -17.46 3.73 -5.66
N ALA A 164 -16.12 3.72 -5.62
CA ALA A 164 -15.29 4.72 -6.24
C ALA A 164 -15.22 4.53 -7.77
N LYS A 165 -15.00 5.63 -8.49
CA LYS A 165 -14.85 5.64 -9.95
C LYS A 165 -13.49 5.11 -10.39
N GLY A 166 -13.48 4.60 -11.62
CA GLY A 166 -12.27 4.14 -12.29
C GLY A 166 -11.98 2.66 -12.04
N LYS A 167 -10.85 2.22 -12.57
CA LYS A 167 -10.36 0.84 -12.45
C LYS A 167 -8.83 0.80 -12.49
N PRO A 168 -8.21 -0.33 -12.13
CA PRO A 168 -6.79 -0.55 -12.39
C PRO A 168 -6.51 -0.66 -13.90
N TRP A 169 -5.28 -0.34 -14.30
CA TRP A 169 -4.83 -0.43 -15.69
C TRP A 169 -3.59 -1.32 -15.81
N LYS A 170 -3.50 -2.01 -16.95
CA LYS A 170 -2.36 -2.90 -17.26
C LYS A 170 -1.07 -2.11 -17.31
N ARG A 171 -0.02 -2.66 -16.72
CA ARG A 171 1.34 -2.10 -16.75
C ARG A 171 2.33 -3.21 -17.09
N GLU A 172 3.58 -2.83 -17.27
CA GLU A 172 4.70 -3.74 -17.35
C GLU A 172 5.67 -3.43 -16.21
N ARG A 173 6.30 -4.46 -15.66
CA ARG A 173 7.38 -4.34 -14.70
C ARG A 173 8.43 -5.41 -15.00
N GLU A 174 9.67 -4.99 -15.25
CA GLU A 174 10.78 -5.89 -15.62
C GLU A 174 10.41 -6.83 -16.79
N GLY A 175 9.75 -6.32 -17.84
CA GLY A 175 9.34 -7.13 -18.99
C GLY A 175 8.16 -8.07 -18.73
N ARG A 176 7.53 -8.03 -17.53
CA ARG A 176 6.42 -8.91 -17.15
C ARG A 176 5.11 -8.13 -16.98
N PRO A 177 3.95 -8.75 -17.30
CA PRO A 177 2.64 -8.14 -17.08
C PRO A 177 2.44 -7.73 -15.62
N PHE A 178 1.90 -6.53 -15.43
CA PHE A 178 1.63 -5.93 -14.12
C PHE A 178 0.36 -5.08 -14.16
N SER A 179 0.07 -4.35 -13.08
CA SER A 179 -1.09 -3.47 -12.97
C SER A 179 -0.76 -2.21 -12.16
N THR A 180 -1.57 -1.15 -12.31
CA THR A 180 -1.53 0.00 -11.40
C THR A 180 -1.91 -0.35 -9.97
N SER A 181 -2.55 -1.51 -9.74
CA SER A 181 -2.92 -2.01 -8.42
C SER A 181 -2.33 -3.40 -8.18
N ALA A 182 -1.88 -3.66 -6.95
CA ALA A 182 -1.33 -4.96 -6.59
C ALA A 182 -1.49 -5.25 -5.10
N LEU A 183 -1.53 -6.53 -4.78
CA LEU A 183 -1.20 -7.00 -3.43
C LEU A 183 0.33 -6.97 -3.29
N ALA A 184 0.83 -6.58 -2.13
CA ALA A 184 2.25 -6.65 -1.79
C ALA A 184 2.39 -7.39 -0.47
N PHE A 185 3.00 -8.57 -0.52
CA PHE A 185 3.08 -9.50 0.60
C PHE A 185 4.52 -9.77 1.00
N SER A 186 4.73 -10.12 2.28
CA SER A 186 6.05 -10.41 2.84
C SER A 186 7.06 -9.28 2.59
N GLU A 187 6.57 -8.05 2.65
CA GLU A 187 7.33 -6.87 2.30
C GLU A 187 8.26 -6.49 3.46
N SER A 188 9.57 -6.50 3.20
CA SER A 188 10.62 -6.15 4.17
C SER A 188 11.45 -5.00 3.63
N TRP A 189 11.48 -3.88 4.34
CA TRP A 189 12.22 -2.69 3.95
C TRP A 189 13.50 -2.54 4.76
N THR A 190 14.56 -2.12 4.08
CA THR A 190 15.89 -1.96 4.66
C THR A 190 16.46 -0.57 4.42
N GLU A 191 17.34 -0.11 5.31
CA GLU A 191 18.15 1.09 5.15
C GLU A 191 19.65 0.76 5.28
N PRO A 192 20.56 1.56 4.71
CA PRO A 192 21.99 1.40 4.95
C PRO A 192 22.31 1.38 6.45
N ARG A 193 23.27 0.53 6.86
CA ARG A 193 23.78 0.53 8.23
C ARG A 193 24.71 1.70 8.50
#